data_AF-A0A2N2EPS0-F1
#
_entry.id   AF-A0A2N2EPS0-F1
#
_cell.length_a   1.000
_cell.length_b   1.000
_cell.length_c   1.000
_cell.angle_alpha   90.00
_cell.angle_beta   90.00
_cell.angle_gamma   90.00
#
_symmetry.space_group_name_H-M   'P 1'
#
loop_
_entity.id
_entity.type
_entity.pdbx_description
1 polymer ?
#
loop_
_entity_poly.entity_id
_entity_poly.type
_entity_poly.pdbx_seq_one_letter_code
_entity_poly.pdbx_strand_id
1 'polypeptide(L)'
;MDALFETPAFAYSPKTSRAFLAAMRAALDFQGRRAPVLKALYKAEGFSPASVRTEADIPGIPYLFVAALKERDLTTLPYSKIALELKSSGTSGQRSRMQLDRGSLMRVRRMAWRVFEGLGLTDLERAHDYICFTYDPEVAKDLGTAWTDKLLTGFTAKGEIFYTFRWSKEKNDFYFDIDGAVEALRRFEAAGSLVRLVGFPAFALKLTEEFKRRYGRYPRLNRDSSVVTGGGWKTLADEALDKKVYRRILADNLGVPVARVRDLFGMVEHGVPYVDCRLGNFHIPNYGRVIARHPGTLEPLGFNKIGLLQFITPYLASYPSLSVLSSDFGLVRQKCSCGLPGPVLEIKGRAGVTKLKGCAISAATML
;
A
#
# COMPACT_ATOMS: atom_id res chain seq x y z
N MET A 1 15.61 14.03 -9.63
CA MET A 1 14.51 13.27 -8.97
C MET A 1 14.41 11.86 -9.56
N ASP A 2 14.32 11.72 -10.90
CA ASP A 2 14.01 10.43 -11.55
C ASP A 2 15.08 9.35 -11.38
N ALA A 3 16.37 9.73 -11.31
CA ALA A 3 17.48 8.80 -11.13
C ALA A 3 17.35 7.89 -9.87
N LEU A 4 16.65 8.35 -8.83
CA LEU A 4 16.36 7.52 -7.65
C LEU A 4 15.50 6.30 -8.04
N PHE A 5 14.44 6.52 -8.82
CA PHE A 5 13.45 5.50 -9.18
C PHE A 5 13.95 4.51 -10.25
N GLU A 6 15.14 4.75 -10.81
CA GLU A 6 15.82 3.79 -11.68
C GLU A 6 16.72 2.80 -10.92
N THR A 7 16.99 3.06 -9.64
CA THR A 7 17.81 2.15 -8.82
C THR A 7 17.00 0.91 -8.43
N PRO A 8 17.63 -0.26 -8.19
CA PRO A 8 16.91 -1.42 -7.62
C PRO A 8 16.33 -1.08 -6.24
N ALA A 9 15.06 -1.45 -6.00
CA ALA A 9 14.30 -0.97 -4.84
C ALA A 9 14.91 -1.31 -3.48
N PHE A 10 15.61 -2.44 -3.36
CA PHE A 10 16.23 -2.89 -2.10
C PHE A 10 17.75 -2.78 -2.10
N ALA A 11 18.33 -2.05 -3.06
CA ALA A 11 19.76 -1.74 -3.05
C ALA A 11 20.03 -0.55 -2.10
N TYR A 12 20.41 -0.86 -0.86
CA TYR A 12 20.85 0.13 0.12
C TYR A 12 22.37 0.33 0.04
N SER A 13 22.79 1.53 -0.33
CA SER A 13 24.19 1.90 -0.52
C SER A 13 24.39 3.40 -0.33
N PRO A 14 25.64 3.89 -0.16
CA PRO A 14 25.92 5.32 -0.17
C PRO A 14 25.43 6.02 -1.45
N LYS A 15 25.43 5.32 -2.60
CA LYS A 15 24.93 5.85 -3.87
C LYS A 15 23.42 6.08 -3.83
N THR A 16 22.64 5.10 -3.38
CA THR A 16 21.18 5.19 -3.32
C THR A 16 20.71 6.14 -2.21
N SER A 17 21.45 6.23 -1.10
CA SER A 17 21.25 7.25 -0.07
C SER A 17 21.46 8.67 -0.62
N ARG A 18 22.57 8.94 -1.31
CA ARG A 18 22.81 10.24 -1.96
C ARG A 18 21.74 10.59 -3.00
N ALA A 19 21.29 9.61 -3.78
CA ALA A 19 20.21 9.80 -4.75
C ALA A 19 18.88 10.15 -4.07
N PHE A 20 18.54 9.47 -2.96
CA PHE A 20 17.36 9.77 -2.15
C PHE A 20 17.43 11.19 -1.59
N LEU A 21 18.53 11.56 -0.94
CA LEU A 21 18.70 12.89 -0.34
C LEU A 21 18.64 14.00 -1.40
N ALA A 22 19.27 13.81 -2.55
CA ALA A 22 19.19 14.77 -3.65
C ALA A 22 17.76 14.91 -4.21
N ALA A 23 17.05 13.80 -4.39
CA ALA A 23 15.64 13.82 -4.82
C ALA A 23 14.74 14.48 -3.76
N MET A 24 14.99 14.21 -2.49
CA MET A 24 14.24 14.77 -1.37
C MET A 24 14.41 16.28 -1.26
N ARG A 25 15.65 16.78 -1.30
CA ARG A 25 15.90 18.23 -1.33
C ARG A 25 15.21 18.92 -2.50
N ALA A 26 15.28 18.32 -3.69
CA ALA A 26 14.62 18.86 -4.87
C ALA A 26 13.08 18.87 -4.72
N ALA A 27 12.49 17.81 -4.16
CA ALA A 27 11.05 17.73 -3.91
C ALA A 27 10.61 18.77 -2.87
N LEU A 28 11.32 18.87 -1.74
CA LEU A 28 11.05 19.82 -0.67
C LEU A 28 11.16 21.27 -1.14
N ASP A 29 12.19 21.60 -1.92
CA ASP A 29 12.34 22.94 -2.51
C ASP A 29 11.22 23.25 -3.51
N PHE A 30 10.90 22.30 -4.41
CA PHE A 30 9.84 22.48 -5.39
C PHE A 30 8.47 22.74 -4.73
N GLN A 31 8.13 21.92 -3.72
CA GLN A 31 6.88 21.99 -2.99
C GLN A 31 6.85 23.20 -2.05
N GLY A 32 7.92 23.49 -1.30
CA GLY A 32 8.00 24.63 -0.39
C GLY A 32 7.84 25.99 -1.08
N ARG A 33 8.19 26.09 -2.37
CA ARG A 33 7.96 27.30 -3.18
C ARG A 33 6.53 27.45 -3.67
N ARG A 34 5.75 26.35 -3.75
CA ARG A 34 4.45 26.31 -4.44
C ARG A 34 3.25 26.00 -3.55
N ALA A 35 3.44 25.18 -2.52
CA ALA A 35 2.39 24.80 -1.58
C ALA A 35 2.37 25.80 -0.40
N PRO A 36 1.33 26.64 -0.25
CA PRO A 36 1.26 27.63 0.82
C PRO A 36 1.39 27.01 2.21
N VAL A 37 0.79 25.84 2.42
CA VAL A 37 0.85 25.09 3.69
C VAL A 37 2.28 24.70 4.06
N LEU A 38 3.08 24.20 3.10
CA LEU A 38 4.48 23.84 3.36
C LEU A 38 5.35 25.07 3.52
N LYS A 39 5.10 26.15 2.77
CA LYS A 39 5.82 27.41 2.94
C LYS A 39 5.64 27.97 4.36
N ALA A 40 4.40 27.97 4.86
CA ALA A 40 4.09 28.39 6.22
C ALA A 40 4.73 27.47 7.26
N LEU A 41 4.62 26.14 7.07
CA LEU A 41 5.21 25.14 7.94
C LEU A 41 6.74 25.28 8.03
N TYR A 42 7.42 25.42 6.89
CA TYR A 42 8.87 25.57 6.84
C TYR A 42 9.32 26.85 7.54
N LYS A 43 8.58 27.96 7.36
CA LYS A 43 8.87 29.21 8.08
C LYS A 43 8.67 29.05 9.58
N ALA A 44 7.58 28.42 10.01
CA ALA A 44 7.27 28.22 11.43
C ALA A 44 8.31 27.34 12.14
N GLU A 45 8.80 26.30 11.47
CA GLU A 45 9.80 25.38 12.02
C GLU A 45 11.26 25.83 11.75
N GLY A 46 11.48 26.98 11.10
CA GLY A 46 12.82 27.42 10.70
C GLY A 46 13.52 26.44 9.74
N PHE A 47 12.75 25.63 9.00
CA PHE A 47 13.25 24.57 8.15
C PHE A 47 13.68 25.11 6.77
N SER A 48 14.81 24.60 6.29
CA SER A 48 15.29 24.83 4.92
C SER A 48 15.51 23.50 4.22
N PRO A 49 15.01 23.29 2.99
CA PRO A 49 15.31 22.08 2.20
C PRO A 49 16.81 21.77 2.08
N ALA A 50 17.68 22.78 2.12
CA ALA A 50 19.13 22.62 2.06
C ALA A 50 19.76 22.02 3.33
N SER A 51 19.02 21.93 4.44
CA SER A 51 19.50 21.31 5.69
C SER A 51 19.56 19.79 5.60
N VAL A 52 18.82 19.16 4.68
CA VAL A 52 18.77 17.70 4.51
C VAL A 52 20.01 17.22 3.75
N ARG A 53 21.15 17.07 4.45
CA ARG A 53 22.46 16.76 3.84
C ARG A 53 22.80 15.27 3.92
N THR A 54 22.36 14.63 4.98
CA THR A 54 22.64 13.24 5.36
C THR A 54 21.35 12.53 5.78
N GLU A 55 21.39 11.20 5.94
CA GLU A 55 20.25 10.43 6.45
C GLU A 55 19.84 10.85 7.87
N ALA A 56 20.79 11.36 8.68
CA ALA A 56 20.54 11.81 10.05
C ALA A 56 19.68 13.09 10.11
N ASP A 57 19.57 13.83 9.01
CA ASP A 57 18.78 15.06 8.94
C ASP A 57 17.31 14.79 8.58
N ILE A 58 16.99 13.58 8.09
CA ILE A 58 15.64 13.21 7.64
C ILE A 58 14.58 13.33 8.74
N PRO A 59 14.85 12.97 10.01
CA PRO A 59 13.89 13.19 11.09
C PRO A 59 13.52 14.67 11.32
N GLY A 60 14.36 15.62 10.87
CA GLY A 60 14.09 17.05 10.93
C GLY A 60 13.22 17.58 9.78
N ILE A 61 12.78 16.73 8.85
CA ILE A 61 11.87 17.15 7.76
C ILE A 61 10.46 17.37 8.34
N PRO A 62 9.88 18.58 8.20
CA PRO A 62 8.51 18.86 8.63
C PRO A 62 7.51 17.92 7.96
N TYR A 63 6.41 17.60 8.63
CA TYR A 63 5.40 16.67 8.12
C TYR A 63 3.99 17.24 8.23
N LEU A 64 3.11 16.78 7.34
CA LEU A 64 1.67 17.00 7.46
C LEU A 64 1.02 15.81 8.16
N PHE A 65 0.05 16.08 9.03
CA PHE A 65 -0.84 15.02 9.51
C PHE A 65 -1.67 14.50 8.34
N VAL A 66 -1.80 13.18 8.23
CA VAL A 66 -2.58 12.55 7.14
C VAL A 66 -4.03 13.06 7.09
N ALA A 67 -4.61 13.43 8.24
CA ALA A 67 -5.96 14.00 8.33
C ALA A 67 -6.11 15.29 7.52
N ALA A 68 -5.08 16.15 7.48
CA ALA A 68 -5.12 17.38 6.70
C ALA A 68 -5.28 17.10 5.19
N LEU A 69 -4.71 16.00 4.70
CA LEU A 69 -4.85 15.55 3.30
C LEU A 69 -6.24 14.93 3.01
N LYS A 70 -7.01 14.60 4.05
CA LYS A 70 -8.40 14.09 3.92
C LYS A 70 -9.43 15.20 3.99
N GLU A 71 -9.17 16.18 4.83
CA GLU A 71 -10.10 17.27 5.14
C GLU A 71 -9.96 18.47 4.21
N ARG A 72 -8.80 18.64 3.57
CA ARG A 72 -8.48 19.81 2.75
C ARG A 72 -7.99 19.41 1.37
N ASP A 73 -8.35 20.21 0.37
CA ASP A 73 -7.68 20.21 -0.91
C ASP A 73 -6.35 20.97 -0.78
N LEU A 74 -5.24 20.23 -0.87
CA LEU A 74 -3.89 20.76 -0.82
C LEU A 74 -3.20 20.68 -2.18
N THR A 75 -3.94 20.61 -3.30
CA THR A 75 -3.38 20.58 -4.65
C THR A 75 -2.36 21.71 -4.84
N THR A 76 -1.15 21.37 -5.27
CA THR A 76 -0.07 22.35 -5.49
C THR A 76 0.06 22.81 -6.94
N LEU A 77 -0.38 21.97 -7.89
CA LEU A 77 -0.35 22.29 -9.31
C LEU A 77 -1.74 22.69 -9.83
N PRO A 78 -1.84 23.44 -10.93
CA PRO A 78 -3.12 23.64 -11.59
C PRO A 78 -3.78 22.30 -11.95
N TYR A 79 -5.10 22.22 -11.81
CA TYR A 79 -5.88 21.02 -12.14
C TYR A 79 -5.64 20.50 -13.57
N SER A 80 -5.35 21.39 -14.53
CA SER A 80 -5.00 21.04 -15.91
C SER A 80 -3.69 20.25 -16.06
N LYS A 81 -2.85 20.19 -15.02
CA LYS A 81 -1.61 19.39 -14.96
C LYS A 81 -1.80 18.05 -14.26
N ILE A 82 -2.96 17.79 -13.66
CA ILE A 82 -3.27 16.53 -13.00
C ILE A 82 -3.67 15.51 -14.07
N ALA A 83 -2.91 14.42 -14.14
CA ALA A 83 -3.12 13.34 -15.09
C ALA A 83 -4.04 12.23 -14.55
N LEU A 84 -4.11 12.10 -13.21
CA LEU A 84 -4.93 11.11 -12.54
C LEU A 84 -5.32 11.63 -11.14
N GLU A 85 -6.60 11.51 -10.78
CA GLU A 85 -7.08 11.70 -9.42
C GLU A 85 -7.65 10.36 -8.91
N LEU A 86 -7.16 9.90 -7.76
CA LEU A 86 -7.65 8.70 -7.08
C LEU A 86 -8.28 9.11 -5.75
N LYS A 87 -9.47 8.57 -5.45
CA LYS A 87 -10.15 8.81 -4.18
C LYS A 87 -10.03 7.59 -3.27
N SER A 88 -9.83 7.83 -1.97
CA SER A 88 -9.92 6.76 -0.97
C SER A 88 -11.37 6.32 -0.75
N SER A 89 -11.57 5.07 -0.36
CA SER A 89 -12.90 4.46 -0.15
C SER A 89 -13.53 4.81 1.21
N GLY A 90 -13.31 6.02 1.74
CA GLY A 90 -13.62 6.40 3.12
C GLY A 90 -15.02 5.99 3.61
N THR A 91 -15.10 5.39 4.81
CA THR A 91 -16.32 4.86 5.44
C THR A 91 -17.15 5.93 6.17
N SER A 92 -16.62 7.14 6.35
CA SER A 92 -17.23 8.24 7.12
C SER A 92 -17.46 9.52 6.30
N GLY A 93 -17.67 9.39 4.99
CA GLY A 93 -18.02 10.51 4.09
C GLY A 93 -16.84 11.37 3.60
N GLN A 94 -15.77 11.51 4.39
CA GLN A 94 -14.55 12.20 3.94
C GLN A 94 -13.60 11.25 3.20
N ARG A 95 -13.19 11.64 1.98
CA ARG A 95 -12.30 10.87 1.12
C ARG A 95 -11.05 11.70 0.79
N SER A 96 -9.89 11.21 1.21
CA SER A 96 -8.60 11.71 0.71
C SER A 96 -8.51 11.55 -0.80
N ARG A 97 -7.87 12.53 -1.44
CA ARG A 97 -7.60 12.56 -2.88
C ARG A 97 -6.10 12.46 -3.09
N MET A 98 -5.69 11.55 -3.96
CA MET A 98 -4.33 11.49 -4.49
C MET A 98 -4.39 12.00 -5.92
N GLN A 99 -3.76 13.15 -6.15
CA GLN A 99 -3.64 13.71 -7.48
C GLN A 99 -2.22 13.48 -7.96
N LEU A 100 -2.08 12.98 -9.18
CA LEU A 100 -0.80 12.68 -9.80
C LEU A 100 -0.68 13.47 -11.09
N ASP A 101 0.33 14.33 -11.17
CA ASP A 101 0.80 14.83 -12.46
C ASP A 101 1.48 13.70 -13.25
N ARG A 102 1.78 13.94 -14.54
CA ARG A 102 2.41 12.93 -15.41
C ARG A 102 3.73 12.40 -14.86
N GLY A 103 4.57 13.27 -14.30
CA GLY A 103 5.87 12.88 -13.73
C GLY A 103 5.70 12.03 -12.48
N SER A 104 4.84 12.46 -11.54
CA SER A 104 4.52 11.69 -10.33
C SER A 104 3.89 10.33 -10.67
N LEU A 105 3.01 10.27 -11.67
CA LEU A 105 2.39 9.03 -12.16
C LEU A 105 3.45 8.06 -12.72
N MET A 106 4.40 8.56 -13.51
CA MET A 106 5.49 7.72 -14.02
C MET A 106 6.39 7.20 -12.91
N ARG A 107 6.73 8.04 -11.93
CA ARG A 107 7.56 7.63 -10.78
C ARG A 107 6.89 6.56 -9.93
N VAL A 108 5.60 6.71 -9.60
CA VAL A 108 4.90 5.69 -8.79
C VAL A 108 4.77 4.36 -9.53
N ARG A 109 4.54 4.38 -10.85
CA ARG A 109 4.52 3.16 -11.68
C ARG A 109 5.90 2.49 -11.72
N ARG A 110 6.96 3.27 -11.95
CA ARG A 110 8.34 2.75 -11.96
C ARG A 110 8.74 2.18 -10.59
N MET A 111 8.43 2.91 -9.52
CA MET A 111 8.65 2.47 -8.15
C MET A 111 7.94 1.14 -7.86
N ALA A 112 6.65 1.04 -8.21
CA ALA A 112 5.90 -0.19 -8.01
C ALA A 112 6.50 -1.35 -8.81
N TRP A 113 6.84 -1.15 -10.08
CA TRP A 113 7.55 -2.14 -10.89
C TRP A 113 8.82 -2.64 -10.18
N ARG A 114 9.72 -1.73 -9.79
CA ARG A 114 11.00 -2.08 -9.17
C ARG A 114 10.86 -2.78 -7.82
N VAL A 115 9.84 -2.42 -7.03
CA VAL A 115 9.53 -3.09 -5.76
C VAL A 115 9.11 -4.53 -6.02
N PHE A 116 8.19 -4.76 -6.97
CA PHE A 116 7.71 -6.10 -7.29
C PHE A 116 8.78 -6.95 -7.98
N GLU A 117 9.57 -6.37 -8.87
CA GLU A 117 10.74 -6.98 -9.52
C GLU A 117 11.76 -7.43 -8.47
N GLY A 118 12.12 -6.56 -7.53
CA GLY A 118 13.05 -6.88 -6.44
C GLY A 118 12.57 -7.96 -5.47
N LEU A 119 11.27 -8.31 -5.50
CA LEU A 119 10.68 -9.39 -4.71
C LEU A 119 10.41 -10.66 -5.52
N GLY A 120 10.72 -10.67 -6.82
CA GLY A 120 10.42 -11.78 -7.73
C GLY A 120 8.92 -11.97 -8.00
N LEU A 121 8.16 -10.87 -8.06
CA LEU A 121 6.71 -10.84 -8.26
C LEU A 121 6.30 -10.27 -9.64
N THR A 122 7.25 -10.22 -10.56
CA THR A 122 7.09 -9.82 -11.98
C THR A 122 7.50 -10.98 -12.88
N ASP A 123 6.83 -11.15 -14.01
CA ASP A 123 7.09 -12.24 -14.97
C ASP A 123 6.50 -11.92 -16.35
N LEU A 124 7.25 -11.20 -17.19
CA LEU A 124 6.76 -10.81 -18.53
C LEU A 124 6.86 -11.93 -19.57
N GLU A 125 7.49 -13.06 -19.23
CA GLU A 125 7.74 -14.16 -20.17
C GLU A 125 6.58 -15.16 -20.19
N ARG A 126 5.92 -15.37 -19.04
CA ARG A 126 4.84 -16.35 -18.91
C ARG A 126 3.52 -15.64 -18.66
N ALA A 127 2.44 -16.14 -19.28
CA ALA A 127 1.10 -15.63 -19.04
C ALA A 127 0.61 -16.07 -17.65
N HIS A 128 0.01 -15.14 -16.91
CA HIS A 128 -0.68 -15.41 -15.65
C HIS A 128 -2.16 -15.07 -15.79
N ASP A 129 -3.03 -15.98 -15.38
CA ASP A 129 -4.45 -15.72 -15.18
C ASP A 129 -4.67 -15.02 -13.83
N TYR A 130 -5.71 -14.20 -13.73
CA TYR A 130 -5.95 -13.35 -12.57
C TYR A 130 -7.35 -13.50 -12.01
N ILE A 131 -7.42 -13.58 -10.68
CA ILE A 131 -8.65 -13.31 -9.93
C ILE A 131 -8.40 -12.05 -9.10
N CYS A 132 -9.04 -10.96 -9.50
CA CYS A 132 -8.90 -9.65 -8.89
C CYS A 132 -10.10 -9.38 -7.97
N PHE A 133 -9.86 -9.39 -6.66
CA PHE A 133 -10.83 -9.08 -5.60
C PHE A 133 -11.09 -7.58 -5.51
N THR A 134 -11.62 -7.01 -6.59
CA THR A 134 -11.75 -5.57 -6.81
C THR A 134 -12.85 -5.26 -7.80
N TYR A 135 -13.13 -3.96 -7.94
CA TYR A 135 -14.13 -3.42 -8.84
C TYR A 135 -13.67 -3.50 -10.28
N ASP A 136 -14.59 -3.93 -11.14
CA ASP A 136 -14.38 -3.91 -12.59
C ASP A 136 -13.99 -2.49 -13.05
N PRO A 137 -12.78 -2.28 -13.58
CA PRO A 137 -12.29 -0.96 -13.96
C PRO A 137 -13.03 -0.36 -15.16
N GLU A 138 -13.80 -1.13 -15.93
CA GLU A 138 -14.65 -0.58 -17.00
C GLU A 138 -15.75 0.32 -16.42
N VAL A 139 -16.23 -0.01 -15.22
CA VAL A 139 -17.29 0.72 -14.52
C VAL A 139 -16.73 1.63 -13.42
N ALA A 140 -15.75 1.15 -12.64
CA ALA A 140 -15.19 1.85 -11.48
C ALA A 140 -13.96 2.71 -11.82
N LYS A 141 -14.17 3.80 -12.59
CA LYS A 141 -13.08 4.64 -13.13
C LYS A 141 -12.27 5.43 -12.07
N ASP A 142 -12.85 5.73 -10.91
CA ASP A 142 -12.28 6.69 -9.92
C ASP A 142 -11.75 6.03 -8.63
N LEU A 143 -11.77 4.70 -8.52
CA LEU A 143 -11.38 4.00 -7.29
C LEU A 143 -9.89 3.63 -7.29
N GLY A 144 -9.15 4.09 -6.27
CA GLY A 144 -7.72 3.81 -6.13
C GLY A 144 -7.33 2.33 -6.05
N THR A 145 -8.24 1.47 -5.57
CA THR A 145 -8.04 0.01 -5.55
C THR A 145 -8.05 -0.57 -6.96
N ALA A 146 -9.02 -0.20 -7.79
CA ALA A 146 -9.11 -0.67 -9.18
C ALA A 146 -7.88 -0.23 -10.00
N TRP A 147 -7.35 0.97 -9.76
CA TRP A 147 -6.09 1.41 -10.39
C TRP A 147 -4.88 0.58 -9.96
N THR A 148 -4.80 0.25 -8.66
CA THR A 148 -3.69 -0.56 -8.12
C THR A 148 -3.73 -1.95 -8.74
N ASP A 149 -4.90 -2.60 -8.80
CA ASP A 149 -4.99 -3.96 -9.34
C ASP A 149 -4.75 -3.98 -10.85
N LYS A 150 -5.18 -2.95 -11.58
CA LYS A 150 -4.81 -2.76 -12.99
C LYS A 150 -3.30 -2.58 -13.18
N LEU A 151 -2.62 -1.91 -12.25
CA LEU A 151 -1.17 -1.81 -12.27
C LEU A 151 -0.52 -3.19 -12.00
N LEU A 152 -1.00 -3.94 -11.01
CA LEU A 152 -0.47 -5.24 -10.62
C LEU A 152 -0.64 -6.31 -11.72
N THR A 153 -1.76 -6.30 -12.45
CA THR A 153 -1.95 -7.18 -13.62
C THR A 153 -0.99 -6.85 -14.76
N GLY A 154 -0.39 -5.65 -14.79
CA GLY A 154 0.63 -5.26 -15.77
C GLY A 154 2.04 -5.76 -15.44
N PHE A 155 2.23 -6.48 -14.34
CA PHE A 155 3.54 -6.99 -13.92
C PHE A 155 3.89 -8.36 -14.48
N THR A 156 2.99 -8.96 -15.26
CA THR A 156 3.25 -10.21 -16.00
C THR A 156 2.72 -10.13 -17.42
N ALA A 157 3.07 -11.10 -18.26
CA ALA A 157 2.23 -11.37 -19.44
C ALA A 157 0.84 -11.79 -18.96
N LYS A 158 -0.20 -11.35 -19.69
CA LYS A 158 -1.59 -11.43 -19.25
C LYS A 158 -2.29 -12.64 -19.88
N GLY A 159 -2.82 -13.51 -19.03
CA GLY A 159 -3.88 -14.45 -19.38
C GLY A 159 -5.26 -13.82 -19.18
N GLU A 160 -6.23 -14.65 -18.79
CA GLU A 160 -7.57 -14.22 -18.43
C GLU A 160 -7.54 -13.36 -17.15
N ILE A 161 -8.32 -12.28 -17.10
CA ILE A 161 -8.47 -11.45 -15.90
C ILE A 161 -9.93 -11.45 -15.48
N PHE A 162 -10.22 -12.03 -14.32
CA PHE A 162 -11.55 -12.05 -13.73
C PHE A 162 -11.64 -11.05 -12.58
N TYR A 163 -12.50 -10.02 -12.71
CA TYR A 163 -12.82 -9.06 -11.66
C TYR A 163 -14.03 -9.54 -10.86
N THR A 164 -13.88 -9.66 -9.54
CA THR A 164 -14.93 -10.28 -8.72
C THR A 164 -16.03 -9.31 -8.29
N PHE A 165 -15.81 -8.00 -8.27
CA PHE A 165 -16.89 -7.04 -7.99
C PHE A 165 -17.44 -6.50 -9.29
N ARG A 166 -18.63 -6.99 -9.65
CA ARG A 166 -19.29 -6.71 -10.92
C ARG A 166 -20.48 -5.79 -10.71
N TRP A 167 -20.74 -4.95 -11.69
CA TRP A 167 -21.86 -4.01 -11.65
C TRP A 167 -23.19 -4.73 -11.94
N SER A 168 -24.16 -4.60 -11.03
CA SER A 168 -25.53 -5.00 -11.29
C SER A 168 -26.34 -3.80 -11.74
N LYS A 169 -26.85 -3.84 -12.98
CA LYS A 169 -27.78 -2.81 -13.48
C LYS A 169 -29.08 -2.77 -12.69
N GLU A 170 -29.56 -3.92 -12.23
CA GLU A 170 -30.79 -4.06 -11.46
C GLU A 170 -30.68 -3.41 -10.07
N LYS A 171 -29.56 -3.65 -9.37
CA LYS A 171 -29.34 -3.11 -8.02
C LYS A 171 -28.72 -1.72 -8.01
N ASN A 172 -28.27 -1.24 -9.17
CA ASN A 172 -27.48 -0.01 -9.31
C ASN A 172 -26.28 0.04 -8.34
N ASP A 173 -25.66 -1.11 -8.11
CA ASP A 173 -24.54 -1.29 -7.19
C ASP A 173 -23.65 -2.48 -7.60
N PHE A 174 -22.46 -2.55 -7.03
CA PHE A 174 -21.56 -3.67 -7.19
C PHE A 174 -21.94 -4.84 -6.29
N TYR A 175 -21.79 -6.06 -6.80
CA TYR A 175 -21.89 -7.29 -6.03
C TYR A 175 -20.66 -8.15 -6.21
N PHE A 176 -20.40 -9.03 -5.23
CA PHE A 176 -19.35 -10.03 -5.33
C PHE A 176 -19.83 -11.24 -6.12
N ASP A 177 -19.35 -11.38 -7.36
CA ASP A 177 -19.61 -12.51 -8.26
C ASP A 177 -18.79 -13.73 -7.83
N ILE A 178 -19.21 -14.34 -6.73
CA ILE A 178 -18.57 -15.53 -6.16
C ILE A 178 -18.72 -16.74 -7.10
N ASP A 179 -19.85 -16.88 -7.79
CA ASP A 179 -20.09 -17.97 -8.72
C ASP A 179 -19.12 -17.93 -9.90
N GLY A 180 -18.99 -16.76 -10.55
CA GLY A 180 -18.02 -16.56 -11.62
C GLY A 180 -16.58 -16.75 -11.16
N ALA A 181 -16.25 -16.30 -9.94
CA ALA A 181 -14.91 -16.48 -9.37
C ALA A 181 -14.57 -17.95 -9.15
N VAL A 182 -15.51 -18.76 -8.66
CA VAL A 182 -15.32 -20.21 -8.46
C VAL A 182 -15.12 -20.92 -9.80
N GLU A 183 -15.93 -20.60 -10.81
CA GLU A 183 -15.77 -21.20 -12.14
C GLU A 183 -14.47 -20.78 -12.81
N ALA A 184 -14.06 -19.51 -12.68
CA ALA A 184 -12.75 -19.06 -13.16
C ALA A 184 -11.61 -19.82 -12.49
N LEU A 185 -11.64 -19.95 -11.16
CA LEU A 185 -10.62 -20.69 -10.41
C LEU A 185 -10.56 -22.17 -10.84
N ARG A 186 -11.70 -22.80 -11.09
CA ARG A 186 -11.79 -24.17 -11.59
C ARG A 186 -11.20 -24.32 -12.99
N ARG A 187 -11.47 -23.36 -13.89
CA ARG A 187 -10.87 -23.34 -15.24
C ARG A 187 -9.36 -23.22 -15.17
N PHE A 188 -8.85 -22.29 -14.35
CA PHE A 188 -7.41 -22.08 -14.19
C PHE A 188 -6.70 -23.30 -13.57
N GLU A 189 -7.33 -23.92 -12.55
CA GLU A 189 -6.86 -25.19 -12.00
C GLU A 189 -6.77 -26.28 -13.08
N ALA A 190 -7.84 -26.49 -13.85
CA ALA A 190 -7.89 -27.52 -14.90
C ALA A 190 -6.87 -27.27 -16.02
N ALA A 191 -6.61 -26.01 -16.36
CA ALA A 191 -5.60 -25.62 -17.35
C ALA A 191 -4.15 -25.74 -16.83
N GLY A 192 -3.95 -25.88 -15.51
CA GLY A 192 -2.62 -25.87 -14.90
C GLY A 192 -1.89 -24.52 -15.05
N SER A 193 -2.63 -23.44 -15.30
CA SER A 193 -2.07 -22.13 -15.59
C SER A 193 -1.40 -21.50 -14.36
N LEU A 194 -0.53 -20.52 -14.60
CA LEU A 194 -0.01 -19.67 -13.54
C LEU A 194 -1.12 -18.70 -13.14
N VAL A 195 -1.44 -18.63 -11.86
CA VAL A 195 -2.54 -17.81 -11.37
C VAL A 195 -2.04 -16.76 -10.39
N ARG A 196 -2.60 -15.55 -10.46
CA ARG A 196 -2.40 -14.48 -9.49
C ARG A 196 -3.72 -14.04 -8.88
N LEU A 197 -3.86 -14.29 -7.59
CA LEU A 197 -4.95 -13.72 -6.79
C LEU A 197 -4.51 -12.36 -6.27
N VAL A 198 -5.27 -11.30 -6.54
CA VAL A 198 -4.90 -9.93 -6.16
C VAL A 198 -6.08 -9.24 -5.49
N GLY A 199 -5.83 -8.47 -4.42
CA GLY A 199 -6.85 -7.64 -3.76
C GLY A 199 -7.05 -8.01 -2.28
N PHE A 200 -8.29 -8.16 -1.83
CA PHE A 200 -8.59 -8.32 -0.40
C PHE A 200 -8.45 -9.76 0.11
N PRO A 201 -7.76 -10.00 1.25
CA PRO A 201 -7.50 -11.35 1.77
C PRO A 201 -8.78 -12.10 2.18
N ALA A 202 -9.76 -11.39 2.74
CA ALA A 202 -11.03 -11.99 3.17
C ALA A 202 -11.81 -12.61 2.00
N PHE A 203 -11.83 -11.94 0.84
CA PHE A 203 -12.51 -12.46 -0.35
C PHE A 203 -11.75 -13.63 -0.98
N ALA A 204 -10.42 -13.62 -0.92
CA ALA A 204 -9.61 -14.78 -1.31
C ALA A 204 -9.92 -16.00 -0.44
N LEU A 205 -10.00 -15.84 0.89
CA LEU A 205 -10.38 -16.92 1.80
C LEU A 205 -11.79 -17.42 1.49
N LYS A 206 -12.76 -16.50 1.37
CA LYS A 206 -14.14 -16.83 1.03
C LYS A 206 -14.25 -17.62 -0.28
N LEU A 207 -13.47 -17.26 -1.31
CA LEU A 207 -13.40 -18.01 -2.56
C LEU A 207 -12.93 -19.44 -2.34
N THR A 208 -11.86 -19.65 -1.55
CA THR A 208 -11.34 -21.00 -1.29
C THR A 208 -12.29 -21.86 -0.47
N GLU A 209 -12.98 -21.30 0.52
CA GLU A 209 -13.99 -22.02 1.30
C GLU A 209 -15.21 -22.36 0.46
N GLU A 210 -15.66 -21.43 -0.39
CA GLU A 210 -16.77 -21.69 -1.29
C GLU A 210 -16.45 -22.77 -2.32
N PHE A 211 -15.23 -22.78 -2.86
CA PHE A 211 -14.77 -23.85 -3.74
C PHE A 211 -14.82 -25.22 -3.03
N LYS A 212 -14.31 -25.29 -1.80
CA LYS A 212 -14.39 -26.52 -0.98
C LYS A 212 -15.82 -26.95 -0.71
N ARG A 213 -16.70 -26.00 -0.39
CA ARG A 213 -18.12 -26.29 -0.16
C ARG A 213 -18.77 -26.94 -1.38
N ARG A 214 -18.42 -26.52 -2.60
CA ARG A 214 -19.01 -27.04 -3.85
C ARG A 214 -18.41 -28.36 -4.31
N TYR A 215 -17.10 -28.56 -4.13
CA TYR A 215 -16.39 -29.70 -4.72
C TYR A 215 -15.82 -30.68 -3.69
N GLY A 216 -16.05 -30.48 -2.40
CA GLY A 216 -15.56 -31.34 -1.32
C GLY A 216 -14.04 -31.27 -1.09
N ARG A 217 -13.32 -30.41 -1.82
CA ARG A 217 -11.87 -30.23 -1.73
C ARG A 217 -11.47 -28.79 -2.03
N TYR A 218 -10.31 -28.40 -1.55
CA TYR A 218 -9.69 -27.15 -1.95
C TYR A 218 -9.10 -27.23 -3.38
N PRO A 219 -8.96 -26.08 -4.08
CA PRO A 219 -8.28 -26.02 -5.36
C PRO A 219 -6.77 -26.26 -5.21
N ARG A 220 -6.12 -26.70 -6.28
CA ARG A 220 -4.69 -27.01 -6.39
C ARG A 220 -4.11 -26.29 -7.61
N LEU A 221 -3.60 -25.10 -7.38
CA LEU A 221 -2.99 -24.29 -8.42
C LEU A 221 -1.57 -24.74 -8.74
N ASN A 222 -1.07 -24.28 -9.88
CA ASN A 222 0.36 -24.37 -10.20
C ASN A 222 1.18 -23.78 -9.04
N ARG A 223 2.23 -24.48 -8.58
CA ARG A 223 3.06 -24.08 -7.42
C ARG A 223 3.76 -22.73 -7.59
N ASP A 224 3.91 -22.25 -8.82
CA ASP A 224 4.46 -20.93 -9.13
C ASP A 224 3.42 -19.80 -9.13
N SER A 225 2.14 -20.13 -8.96
CA SER A 225 1.05 -19.17 -8.73
C SER A 225 1.31 -18.35 -7.46
N SER A 226 0.74 -17.15 -7.41
CA SER A 226 0.95 -16.23 -6.29
C SER A 226 -0.33 -15.57 -5.82
N VAL A 227 -0.30 -15.08 -4.59
CA VAL A 227 -1.36 -14.24 -4.03
C VAL A 227 -0.70 -12.94 -3.60
N VAL A 228 -1.24 -11.79 -4.00
CA VAL A 228 -0.81 -10.47 -3.52
C VAL A 228 -2.02 -9.76 -2.96
N THR A 229 -2.15 -9.82 -1.64
CA THR A 229 -3.23 -9.14 -0.93
C THR A 229 -2.86 -7.71 -0.57
N GLY A 230 -3.85 -6.90 -0.21
CA GLY A 230 -3.64 -5.58 0.36
C GLY A 230 -4.94 -4.96 0.86
N GLY A 231 -4.86 -3.72 1.35
CA GLY A 231 -6.05 -2.93 1.70
C GLY A 231 -6.74 -3.29 3.01
N GLY A 232 -6.29 -4.32 3.73
CA GLY A 232 -6.75 -4.71 5.08
C GLY A 232 -8.12 -5.42 5.12
N TRP A 233 -8.54 -5.78 6.34
CA TRP A 233 -9.84 -6.40 6.64
C TRP A 233 -10.93 -5.32 6.80
N LYS A 234 -11.22 -4.56 5.74
CA LYS A 234 -12.05 -3.33 5.83
C LYS A 234 -13.48 -3.54 6.35
N THR A 235 -14.07 -4.72 6.13
CA THR A 235 -15.45 -5.06 6.52
C THR A 235 -15.54 -6.14 7.59
N LEU A 236 -14.41 -6.74 7.98
CA LEU A 236 -14.31 -7.89 8.87
C LEU A 236 -13.18 -7.68 9.89
N ALA A 237 -13.04 -6.45 10.41
CA ALA A 237 -11.96 -6.12 11.35
C ALA A 237 -12.02 -6.98 12.62
N ASP A 238 -13.22 -7.39 13.04
CA ASP A 238 -13.45 -8.30 14.17
C ASP A 238 -13.07 -9.77 13.86
N GLU A 239 -12.94 -10.12 12.57
CA GLU A 239 -12.47 -11.44 12.11
C GLU A 239 -11.04 -11.37 11.55
N ALA A 240 -10.33 -10.25 11.78
CA ALA A 240 -9.00 -10.04 11.24
C ALA A 240 -8.03 -11.08 11.79
N LEU A 241 -7.73 -12.08 10.96
CA LEU A 241 -6.74 -13.09 11.29
C LEU A 241 -5.33 -12.47 11.31
N ASP A 242 -4.48 -12.98 12.21
CA ASP A 242 -3.05 -12.68 12.16
C ASP A 242 -2.50 -12.98 10.77
N LYS A 243 -1.59 -12.11 10.32
CA LYS A 243 -1.07 -12.19 8.95
C LYS A 243 -0.43 -13.53 8.64
N LYS A 244 0.32 -14.11 9.58
CA LYS A 244 0.98 -15.40 9.36
C LYS A 244 -0.04 -16.53 9.25
N VAL A 245 -1.14 -16.44 10.01
CA VAL A 245 -2.23 -17.42 10.01
C VAL A 245 -2.95 -17.42 8.67
N TYR A 246 -3.47 -16.28 8.21
CA TYR A 246 -4.23 -16.27 6.95
C TYR A 246 -3.34 -16.65 5.75
N ARG A 247 -2.06 -16.26 5.76
CA ARG A 247 -1.11 -16.63 4.70
C ARG A 247 -0.92 -18.13 4.61
N ARG A 248 -0.83 -18.82 5.74
CA ARG A 248 -0.72 -20.28 5.78
C ARG A 248 -2.00 -20.93 5.26
N ILE A 249 -3.16 -20.49 5.75
CA ILE A 249 -4.47 -21.02 5.31
C ILE A 249 -4.63 -20.86 3.80
N LEU A 250 -4.41 -19.66 3.25
CA LEU A 250 -4.50 -19.43 1.81
C LEU A 250 -3.51 -20.28 1.02
N ALA A 251 -2.27 -20.41 1.49
CA ALA A 251 -1.27 -21.23 0.84
C ALA A 251 -1.71 -22.70 0.75
N ASP A 252 -2.18 -23.25 1.87
CA ASP A 252 -2.63 -24.64 1.97
C ASP A 252 -3.91 -24.87 1.15
N ASN A 253 -4.87 -23.93 1.20
CA ASN A 253 -6.11 -23.94 0.43
C ASN A 253 -5.90 -23.80 -1.09
N LEU A 254 -4.78 -23.25 -1.55
CA LEU A 254 -4.50 -23.07 -2.98
C LEU A 254 -3.45 -24.06 -3.51
N GLY A 255 -2.78 -24.82 -2.62
CA GLY A 255 -1.69 -25.71 -2.99
C GLY A 255 -0.39 -25.00 -3.40
N VAL A 256 -0.19 -23.76 -2.95
CA VAL A 256 0.99 -22.94 -3.27
C VAL A 256 1.93 -22.79 -2.06
N PRO A 257 3.24 -22.54 -2.25
CA PRO A 257 4.12 -22.23 -1.13
C PRO A 257 3.65 -20.98 -0.35
N VAL A 258 3.74 -20.99 0.99
CA VAL A 258 3.43 -19.81 1.82
C VAL A 258 4.29 -18.58 1.48
N ALA A 259 5.46 -18.81 0.88
CA ALA A 259 6.33 -17.78 0.35
C ALA A 259 5.78 -17.10 -0.92
N ARG A 260 4.74 -17.63 -1.56
CA ARG A 260 4.05 -17.06 -2.75
C ARG A 260 2.77 -16.30 -2.38
N VAL A 261 2.28 -16.46 -1.15
CA VAL A 261 1.25 -15.57 -0.59
C VAL A 261 1.95 -14.33 -0.08
N ARG A 262 1.53 -13.14 -0.50
CA ARG A 262 2.17 -11.86 -0.21
C ARG A 262 1.14 -10.83 0.17
N ASP A 263 1.58 -9.83 0.91
CA ASP A 263 0.76 -8.73 1.32
C ASP A 263 1.42 -7.39 0.95
N LEU A 264 0.58 -6.40 0.72
CA LEU A 264 0.95 -5.03 0.38
C LEU A 264 0.29 -4.07 1.36
N PHE A 265 1.12 -3.30 2.04
CA PHE A 265 0.71 -2.11 2.77
C PHE A 265 0.92 -0.88 1.89
N GLY A 266 -0.06 0.01 1.88
CA GLY A 266 -0.01 1.27 1.17
C GLY A 266 -1.07 2.23 1.68
N MET A 267 -0.82 3.51 1.46
CA MET A 267 -1.74 4.60 1.76
C MET A 267 -1.95 5.41 0.49
N VAL A 268 -3.18 5.81 0.19
CA VAL A 268 -3.50 6.63 -0.99
C VAL A 268 -2.72 7.96 -0.94
N GLU A 269 -2.56 8.51 0.25
CA GLU A 269 -1.84 9.73 0.53
C GLU A 269 -0.32 9.59 0.37
N HIS A 270 0.24 8.39 0.32
CA HIS A 270 1.69 8.20 0.25
C HIS A 270 2.15 7.47 -1.00
N GLY A 271 1.39 6.51 -1.53
CA GLY A 271 1.63 5.84 -2.81
C GLY A 271 2.89 4.97 -2.95
N VAL A 272 3.82 4.96 -1.98
CA VAL A 272 4.91 3.97 -1.93
C VAL A 272 4.32 2.61 -1.56
N PRO A 273 4.52 1.55 -2.38
CA PRO A 273 4.07 0.21 -2.03
C PRO A 273 5.07 -0.47 -1.09
N TYR A 274 4.63 -0.79 0.13
CA TYR A 274 5.38 -1.58 1.10
C TYR A 274 4.94 -3.03 0.97
N VAL A 275 5.70 -3.83 0.23
CA VAL A 275 5.35 -5.23 -0.06
C VAL A 275 6.17 -6.17 0.80
N ASP A 276 5.55 -7.24 1.27
CA ASP A 276 6.23 -8.18 2.14
C ASP A 276 7.14 -9.20 1.43
N CYS A 277 8.23 -9.56 2.10
CA CYS A 277 9.13 -10.62 1.66
C CYS A 277 8.53 -12.00 1.92
N ARG A 278 9.28 -13.06 1.56
CA ARG A 278 8.86 -14.47 1.74
C ARG A 278 8.53 -14.86 3.18
N LEU A 279 8.98 -14.07 4.15
CA LEU A 279 8.72 -14.26 5.58
C LEU A 279 7.53 -13.43 6.10
N GLY A 280 6.89 -12.64 5.24
CA GLY A 280 5.78 -11.77 5.63
C GLY A 280 6.18 -10.44 6.28
N ASN A 281 7.43 -9.98 6.14
CA ASN A 281 7.86 -8.66 6.64
C ASN A 281 7.83 -7.63 5.51
N PHE A 282 7.16 -6.49 5.72
CA PHE A 282 7.08 -5.41 4.73
C PHE A 282 8.44 -4.73 4.60
N HIS A 283 9.05 -4.76 3.41
CA HIS A 283 10.31 -4.06 3.19
C HIS A 283 10.05 -2.60 2.80
N ILE A 284 10.82 -1.70 3.40
CA ILE A 284 10.88 -0.32 2.99
C ILE A 284 11.82 -0.28 1.77
N PRO A 285 11.38 0.20 0.59
CA PRO A 285 12.28 0.40 -0.53
C PRO A 285 13.12 1.66 -0.32
N ASN A 286 14.27 1.74 -0.99
CA ASN A 286 15.19 2.88 -0.90
C ASN A 286 14.56 4.21 -1.40
N TYR A 287 13.39 4.15 -2.03
CA TYR A 287 12.54 5.27 -2.45
C TYR A 287 11.77 5.96 -1.32
N GLY A 288 11.74 5.36 -0.12
CA GLY A 288 11.04 5.90 1.04
C GLY A 288 11.82 5.78 2.35
N ARG A 289 11.40 6.54 3.35
CA ARG A 289 11.82 6.38 4.76
C ARG A 289 10.59 6.32 5.63
N VAL A 290 10.69 5.55 6.71
CA VAL A 290 9.66 5.46 7.74
C VAL A 290 10.31 5.74 9.08
N ILE A 291 9.65 6.57 9.89
CA ILE A 291 10.08 6.93 11.24
C ILE A 291 8.94 6.60 12.19
N ALA A 292 9.25 5.86 13.26
CA ALA A 292 8.35 5.75 14.40
C ALA A 292 8.58 6.95 15.33
N ARG A 293 7.53 7.72 15.62
CA ARG A 293 7.56 8.90 16.49
C ARG A 293 6.83 8.63 17.80
N HIS A 294 7.32 9.24 18.88
CA HIS A 294 6.63 9.19 20.16
C HIS A 294 5.26 9.85 20.03
N PRO A 295 4.15 9.24 20.48
CA PRO A 295 2.82 9.78 20.25
C PRO A 295 2.55 11.11 20.97
N GLY A 296 3.18 11.35 22.12
CA GLY A 296 3.07 12.61 22.88
C GLY A 296 4.01 13.72 22.40
N THR A 297 5.33 13.46 22.35
CA THR A 297 6.34 14.48 22.01
C THR A 297 6.65 14.59 20.53
N LEU A 298 6.23 13.61 19.71
CA LEU A 298 6.56 13.48 18.28
C LEU A 298 8.04 13.32 17.96
N GLU A 299 8.90 13.12 18.97
CA GLU A 299 10.33 12.83 18.78
C GLU A 299 10.55 11.48 18.08
N PRO A 300 11.57 11.35 17.20
CA PRO A 300 11.88 10.09 16.54
C PRO A 300 12.41 9.05 17.54
N LEU A 301 11.85 7.83 17.51
CA LEU A 301 12.14 6.79 18.50
C LEU A 301 13.33 5.90 18.13
N GLY A 302 13.70 5.84 16.85
CA GLY A 302 14.68 4.90 16.30
C GLY A 302 14.11 3.51 16.01
N PHE A 303 14.99 2.54 15.73
CA PHE A 303 14.57 1.18 15.40
C PHE A 303 13.98 0.43 16.60
N ASN A 304 13.10 -0.54 16.31
CA ASN A 304 12.48 -1.48 17.26
C ASN A 304 11.61 -0.84 18.35
N LYS A 305 11.27 0.46 18.25
CA LYS A 305 10.35 1.14 19.15
C LYS A 305 9.02 1.41 18.46
N ILE A 306 7.93 1.15 19.18
CA ILE A 306 6.57 1.36 18.67
C ILE A 306 6.20 2.83 18.81
N GLY A 307 5.65 3.42 17.75
CA GLY A 307 5.19 4.80 17.73
C GLY A 307 4.25 5.09 16.57
N LEU A 308 3.88 6.36 16.42
CA LEU A 308 3.16 6.86 15.24
C LEU A 308 4.08 6.83 14.02
N LEU A 309 3.59 6.33 12.90
CA LEU A 309 4.39 6.16 11.70
C LEU A 309 4.36 7.41 10.82
N GLN A 310 5.52 8.01 10.60
CA GLN A 310 5.76 9.01 9.57
C GLN A 310 6.33 8.34 8.33
N PHE A 311 5.76 8.65 7.17
CA PHE A 311 6.17 8.16 5.86
C PHE A 311 6.74 9.28 5.00
N ILE A 312 7.91 9.08 4.40
CA ILE A 312 8.67 10.11 3.68
C ILE A 312 9.09 9.59 2.31
N THR A 313 8.85 10.37 1.25
CA THR A 313 9.23 10.01 -0.13
C THR A 313 9.27 11.23 -1.06
N PRO A 314 10.16 11.27 -2.06
CA PRO A 314 10.33 12.44 -2.91
C PRO A 314 9.57 12.41 -4.25
N TYR A 315 8.64 11.47 -4.49
CA TYR A 315 8.10 11.26 -5.86
C TYR A 315 7.00 12.24 -6.29
N LEU A 316 6.37 12.97 -5.37
CA LEU A 316 5.16 13.77 -5.61
C LEU A 316 5.47 15.26 -5.90
N ALA A 317 4.93 15.76 -7.01
CA ALA A 317 4.96 17.18 -7.37
C ALA A 317 3.56 17.84 -7.35
N SER A 318 2.49 17.06 -7.46
CA SER A 318 1.11 17.54 -7.59
C SER A 318 0.43 17.97 -6.28
N TYR A 319 0.87 17.44 -5.13
CA TYR A 319 0.35 17.82 -3.80
C TYR A 319 1.40 17.54 -2.71
N PRO A 320 1.31 18.16 -1.52
CA PRO A 320 2.41 18.30 -0.56
C PRO A 320 2.61 17.07 0.35
N SER A 321 2.52 15.86 -0.20
CA SER A 321 2.61 14.61 0.57
C SER A 321 4.00 13.96 0.51
N LEU A 322 5.01 14.77 0.77
CA LEU A 322 6.41 14.31 0.80
C LEU A 322 6.80 13.68 2.13
N SER A 323 6.14 14.10 3.21
CA SER A 323 6.43 13.75 4.60
C SER A 323 5.12 13.79 5.36
N VAL A 324 4.58 12.61 5.69
CA VAL A 324 3.24 12.48 6.27
C VAL A 324 3.29 11.69 7.57
N LEU A 325 2.79 12.29 8.64
CA LEU A 325 2.52 11.60 9.88
C LEU A 325 1.13 10.94 9.80
N SER A 326 1.13 9.61 9.75
CA SER A 326 -0.09 8.81 9.70
C SER A 326 -0.71 8.63 11.09
N SER A 327 -1.94 8.13 11.12
CA SER A 327 -2.55 7.59 12.34
C SER A 327 -2.24 6.11 12.55
N ASP A 328 -1.38 5.50 11.73
CA ASP A 328 -0.96 4.10 11.90
C ASP A 328 0.13 4.01 12.97
N PHE A 329 0.00 3.03 13.87
CA PHE A 329 1.01 2.67 14.86
C PHE A 329 1.85 1.50 14.36
N GLY A 330 3.15 1.55 14.64
CA GLY A 330 4.06 0.48 14.26
C GLY A 330 5.48 0.75 14.68
N LEU A 331 6.39 -0.07 14.16
CA LEU A 331 7.82 0.08 14.36
C LEU A 331 8.57 -0.17 13.05
N VAL A 332 9.82 0.27 13.03
CA VAL A 332 10.77 -0.05 11.96
C VAL A 332 11.86 -0.93 12.55
N ARG A 333 12.20 -2.04 11.89
CA ARG A 333 13.41 -2.82 12.21
C ARG A 333 14.47 -2.56 11.17
N GLN A 334 15.72 -2.67 11.59
CA GLN A 334 16.87 -2.36 10.71
C GLN A 334 17.10 -3.42 9.62
N LYS A 335 16.80 -4.69 9.90
CA LYS A 335 17.10 -5.82 9.01
C LYS A 335 16.00 -6.87 9.06
N CYS A 336 15.99 -7.72 8.04
CA CYS A 336 15.13 -8.89 7.94
C CYS A 336 16.00 -10.15 7.77
N SER A 337 15.58 -11.26 8.38
CA SER A 337 16.23 -12.57 8.17
C SER A 337 15.97 -13.18 6.79
N CYS A 338 15.19 -12.52 5.92
CA CYS A 338 14.93 -13.01 4.56
C CYS A 338 16.14 -12.89 3.63
N GLY A 339 17.13 -12.05 3.98
CA GLY A 339 18.33 -11.76 3.19
C GLY A 339 18.28 -10.46 2.38
N LEU A 340 17.09 -9.86 2.18
CA LEU A 340 16.98 -8.57 1.49
C LEU A 340 17.56 -7.44 2.36
N PRO A 341 18.39 -6.55 1.78
CA PRO A 341 18.90 -5.39 2.49
C PRO A 341 17.79 -4.39 2.86
N GLY A 342 18.10 -3.53 3.82
CA GLY A 342 17.25 -2.42 4.21
C GLY A 342 16.29 -2.72 5.37
N PRO A 343 15.64 -1.66 5.87
CA PRO A 343 14.74 -1.76 7.00
C PRO A 343 13.38 -2.36 6.61
N VAL A 344 12.69 -2.89 7.62
CA VAL A 344 11.34 -3.44 7.48
C VAL A 344 10.35 -2.71 8.37
N LEU A 345 9.16 -2.51 7.82
CA LEU A 345 8.01 -1.93 8.48
C LEU A 345 7.17 -3.02 9.15
N GLU A 346 6.76 -2.77 10.39
CA GLU A 346 5.75 -3.56 11.06
C GLU A 346 4.60 -2.65 11.51
N ILE A 347 3.41 -2.93 10.97
CA ILE A 347 2.17 -2.26 11.35
C ILE A 347 1.58 -3.00 12.55
N LYS A 348 1.27 -2.27 13.62
CA LYS A 348 0.63 -2.81 14.84
C LYS A 348 -0.86 -2.51 14.90
N GLY A 349 -1.32 -1.46 14.21
CA GLY A 349 -2.71 -1.06 14.19
C GLY A 349 -2.84 0.43 13.90
N ARG A 350 -3.97 1.02 14.30
CA ARG A 350 -4.25 2.45 14.16
C ARG A 350 -4.48 3.10 15.52
N ALA A 351 -3.92 4.29 15.68
CA ALA A 351 -4.18 5.17 16.81
C ALA A 351 -5.68 5.45 16.91
N GLY A 352 -6.24 5.36 18.11
CA GLY A 352 -7.64 5.67 18.38
C GLY A 352 -8.66 4.61 17.92
N VAL A 353 -8.23 3.45 17.42
CA VAL A 353 -9.13 2.33 17.03
C VAL A 353 -9.35 1.33 18.17
N THR A 354 -8.57 1.41 19.25
CA THR A 354 -8.96 0.76 20.50
C THR A 354 -10.18 1.50 21.04
N LYS A 355 -11.38 0.93 20.83
CA LYS A 355 -12.50 1.17 21.75
C LYS A 355 -11.91 1.03 23.15
N LEU A 356 -11.96 2.10 23.95
CA LEU A 356 -11.65 2.07 25.37
C LEU A 356 -12.54 1.00 26.01
N LYS A 357 -12.07 -0.25 26.04
CA LYS A 357 -12.66 -1.30 26.84
C LYS A 357 -12.19 -1.02 28.27
N GLY A 358 -13.10 -0.46 29.07
CA GLY A 358 -12.96 -0.33 30.52
C GLY A 358 -12.52 1.06 30.98
N CYS A 359 -13.32 1.62 31.88
CA CYS A 359 -13.07 2.79 32.74
C CYS A 359 -13.50 4.20 32.29
N ALA A 360 -14.18 4.38 31.15
CA ALA A 360 -14.85 5.67 30.83
C ALA A 360 -16.38 5.57 30.66
N ILE A 361 -16.94 4.36 30.75
CA ILE A 361 -18.39 4.11 30.73
C ILE A 361 -18.79 3.55 32.11
N SER A 362 -18.74 4.39 33.14
CA SER A 362 -19.47 4.16 34.39
C SER A 362 -20.01 5.46 35.01
N ALA A 363 -20.06 6.55 34.24
CA ALA A 363 -20.59 7.84 34.70
C ALA A 363 -21.70 8.40 33.79
N ALA A 364 -22.11 7.66 32.75
CA ALA A 364 -23.19 8.06 31.83
C ALA A 364 -24.47 7.23 32.00
N THR A 365 -24.54 6.40 33.05
CA THR A 365 -25.75 5.65 33.46
C THR A 365 -26.39 6.21 34.74
N MET A 366 -26.07 7.46 35.10
CA MET A 366 -26.67 8.16 36.25
C MET A 366 -27.28 9.51 35.87
N LEU A 367 -28.03 9.57 34.76
CA LEU A 367 -29.12 10.53 34.52
C LEU A 367 -30.21 9.88 33.69
#